data_AF-A0A6L8XZW2-F1
#
_entry.id   AF-A0A6L8XZW2-F1
#
_cell.length_a   1.000
_cell.length_b   1.000
_cell.length_c   1.000
_cell.angle_alpha   90.00
_cell.angle_beta   90.00
_cell.angle_gamma   90.00
#
_symmetry.space_group_name_H-M   'P 1'
#
loop_
_entity.id
_entity.type
_entity.pdbx_description
1 polymer ?
#
loop_
_entity_poly.entity_id
_entity_poly.type
_entity_poly.pdbx_seq_one_letter_code
_entity_poly.pdbx_strand_id
1 'polypeptide(L)' 'NRTTYTRITGVKPGTYTLRVRPWAKTNGRKAYGDWVSWGRRIRVK' A
#
# COMPACT_ATOMS: atom_id res chain seq x y z
N ASN A 1 9.31 13.76 -5.40
CA ASN A 1 8.25 12.81 -5.01
C ASN A 1 8.80 11.39 -5.16
N ARG A 2 9.01 10.63 -4.08
CA ARG A 2 9.61 9.28 -4.14
C ARG A 2 8.51 8.23 -4.05
N THR A 3 8.29 7.49 -5.12
CA THR A 3 7.42 6.31 -5.12
C THR A 3 8.21 5.09 -4.68
N THR A 4 7.70 4.33 -3.71
CA THR A 4 8.30 3.09 -3.24
C THR A 4 7.35 1.92 -3.49
N TYR A 5 7.90 0.78 -3.90
CA TYR A 5 7.14 -0.45 -4.12
C TYR A 5 7.49 -1.46 -3.04
N THR A 6 6.50 -2.24 -2.60
CA THR A 6 6.71 -3.36 -1.67
C THR A 6 6.05 -4.59 -2.27
N ARG A 7 6.83 -5.66 -2.42
CA ARG A 7 6.32 -6.96 -2.87
C ARG A 7 5.62 -7.64 -1.70
N ILE A 8 4.34 -7.95 -1.86
CA ILE A 8 3.57 -8.75 -0.90
C ILE A 8 3.68 -10.22 -1.34
N THR A 9 4.11 -11.10 -0.43
CA THR A 9 4.29 -12.54 -0.67
C THR A 9 3.52 -13.36 0.37
N GLY A 10 3.32 -14.66 0.13
CA GLY A 10 2.66 -15.55 1.08
C GLY A 10 1.15 -15.35 1.24
N VAL A 11 0.51 -14.66 0.28
CA VAL A 11 -0.95 -14.50 0.26
C VAL A 11 -1.62 -15.73 -0.34
N LYS A 12 -2.76 -16.12 0.21
CA LYS A 12 -3.57 -17.23 -0.33
C LYS A 12 -4.12 -16.85 -1.72
N PRO A 13 -4.43 -17.83 -2.58
CA PRO A 13 -5.13 -17.57 -3.83
C PRO A 13 -6.47 -16.88 -3.58
N GLY A 14 -6.80 -15.89 -4.41
CA GLY A 14 -7.97 -15.04 -4.18
C GLY A 14 -8.00 -13.78 -5.03
N THR A 15 -9.05 -12.97 -4.83
CA THR A 15 -9.18 -11.66 -5.48
C THR A 15 -9.05 -10.57 -4.44
N TYR A 16 -8.09 -9.67 -4.64
CA TYR A 16 -7.75 -8.62 -3.69
C TYR A 16 -7.87 -7.23 -4.30
N THR A 17 -8.14 -6.24 -3.46
CA THR A 17 -8.07 -4.82 -3.79
C THR A 17 -7.04 -4.19 -2.86
N LEU A 18 -6.12 -3.39 -3.40
CA LEU A 18 -5.07 -2.73 -2.61
C LEU A 18 -5.40 -1.24 -2.47
N ARG A 19 -5.06 -0.66 -1.32
CA ARG A 19 -5.02 0.79 -1.11
C ARG A 19 -3.71 1.15 -0.43
N VAL A 20 -3.19 2.34 -0.72
CA VAL A 20 -1.95 2.86 -0.13
C VAL A 20 -2.22 4.16 0.62
N ARG A 21 -1.32 4.56 1.51
CA ARG A 21 -1.35 5.90 2.11
C ARG A 21 0.07 6.46 2.14
N PRO A 22 0.27 7.76 1.86
CA PRO A 22 1.57 8.38 1.98
C PRO A 22 1.96 8.46 3.46
N TRP A 23 3.27 8.47 3.71
CA TRP A 23 3.82 8.78 5.01
C TRP A 23 5.04 9.67 4.85
N ALA A 24 5.28 10.52 5.85
CA ALA A 24 6.46 11.36 5.96
C ALA A 24 7.12 11.14 7.32
N LYS A 25 8.44 11.33 7.39
CA LYS A 25 9.15 11.33 8.67
C LYS A 25 9.14 12.75 9.23
N THR A 26 8.42 12.96 10.32
CA THR A 26 8.37 14.25 11.03
C THR A 26 8.90 14.03 12.44
N ASN A 27 9.95 14.75 12.83
CA ASN A 27 10.58 14.64 14.16
C ASN A 27 10.89 13.18 14.58
N GLY A 28 11.49 12.41 13.67
CA GLY A 28 11.87 11.01 13.94
C GLY A 28 10.73 9.99 13.81
N ARG A 29 9.47 10.42 13.80
CA ARG A 29 8.28 9.55 13.77
C ARG A 29 7.63 9.53 12.38
N LYS A 30 6.92 8.45 12.05
CA LYS A 30 6.14 8.35 10.82
C LYS A 30 4.80 9.06 11.02
N ALA A 31 4.57 10.15 10.30
CA ALA A 31 3.26 10.76 10.13
C ALA A 31 2.61 10.16 8.88
N TYR A 32 1.36 9.74 8.99
CA TYR A 32 0.62 9.13 7.89
C TYR A 32 -0.42 10.12 7.38
N GLY A 33 -0.50 10.28 6.06
CA GLY A 33 -1.60 11.00 5.42
C GLY A 33 -2.80 10.09 5.19
N ASP A 34 -3.76 10.60 4.42
CA ASP A 34 -5.00 9.88 4.11
C ASP A 34 -4.78 8.66 3.22
N TRP A 35 -5.70 7.70 3.34
CA TRP A 35 -5.76 6.58 2.41
C TRP A 35 -6.12 7.09 1.01
N VAL A 36 -5.36 6.68 0.01
CA VAL A 36 -5.78 6.88 -1.37
C VAL A 36 -6.93 5.91 -1.70
N SER A 37 -7.65 6.21 -2.78
CA SER A 37 -8.73 5.36 -3.29
C SER A 37 -8.25 3.92 -3.52
N TRP A 38 -9.19 2.98 -3.40
CA TRP A 38 -8.95 1.59 -3.75
C TRP A 38 -8.42 1.47 -5.19
N GLY A 39 -7.36 0.69 -5.35
CA GLY A 39 -6.78 0.36 -6.63
C GLY A 39 -7.56 -0.71 -7.36
N ARG A 40 -6.98 -1.19 -8.47
CA ARG A 40 -7.58 -2.25 -9.29
C ARG A 40 -7.64 -3.58 -8.53
N ARG A 41 -8.65 -4.40 -8.82
CA ARG A 41 -8.73 -5.79 -8.35
C ARG A 41 -7.64 -6.64 -9.00
N ILE A 42 -6.92 -7.40 -8.19
CA ILE A 42 -5.84 -8.30 -8.59
C ILE A 42 -6.25 -9.72 -8.23
N ARG A 43 -6.14 -10.63 -9.19
CA ARG A 43 -6.37 -12.07 -8.96
C ARG A 43 -5.03 -12.76 -8.72
N VAL A 44 -4.87 -13.35 -7.55
CA VAL A 44 -3.74 -14.21 -7.20
C VAL A 44 -4.16 -15.65 -7.41
N LYS A 45 -3.31 -16.41 -8.12
CA LYS A 45 -3.51 -17.84 -8.40
C LYS A 45 -2.66 -18.68 -7.45
#